data_AF-A0A662B8A8-F1
#
_entry.id   AF-A0A662B8A8-F1
#
_cell.length_a   1.000
_cell.length_b   1.000
_cell.length_c   1.000
_cell.angle_alpha   90.00
_cell.angle_beta   90.00
_cell.angle_gamma   90.00
#
_symmetry.space_group_name_H-M   'P 1'
#
loop_
_entity.id
_entity.type
_entity.pdbx_description
1 polymer ?
#
loop_
_entity_poly.entity_id
_entity_poly.type
_entity_poly.pdbx_seq_one_letter_code
_entity_poly.pdbx_strand_id
1 'polypeptide(L)'
;MIDLDSRQTIIVAILVLFLGKYLNKKIGFLRRYNIPEPVTGGLVASLFFGILYLLFDLNINFSTHYRDILLVVFFTAIGLSTEMKSIIKGGKALLILTVFAVAYIFIQNYIGIYIAELFDMNPATGVAAG
;
A
#
# COMPACT_ATOMS: atom_id res chain seq x y z
N MET A 1 9.37 1.76 -23.29
CA MET A 1 8.29 2.07 -22.34
C MET A 1 7.03 1.41 -22.88
N ILE A 2 6.50 0.41 -22.15
CA ILE A 2 5.29 -0.33 -22.53
C ILE A 2 4.18 0.16 -21.62
N ASP A 3 3.20 0.84 -22.19
CA ASP A 3 2.07 1.36 -21.44
C ASP A 3 0.92 0.36 -21.47
N LEU A 4 0.52 -0.13 -20.30
CA LEU A 4 -0.67 -0.96 -20.18
C LEU A 4 -1.89 -0.07 -20.05
N ASP A 5 -2.89 -0.33 -20.89
CA ASP A 5 -4.18 0.35 -20.80
C ASP A 5 -4.86 0.04 -19.45
N SER A 6 -5.92 0.79 -19.11
CA SER A 6 -6.65 0.61 -17.85
C SER A 6 -7.18 -0.81 -17.68
N ARG A 7 -7.64 -1.46 -18.77
CA ARG A 7 -8.19 -2.82 -18.75
C ARG A 7 -7.10 -3.86 -18.51
N GLN A 8 -5.96 -3.74 -19.17
CA GLN A 8 -4.79 -4.60 -18.98
C GLN A 8 -4.24 -4.46 -17.58
N THR A 9 -4.13 -3.22 -17.08
CA THR A 9 -3.65 -2.95 -15.72
C THR A 9 -4.52 -3.61 -14.67
N ILE A 10 -5.85 -3.51 -14.76
CA ILE A 10 -6.74 -4.14 -13.77
C ILE A 10 -6.70 -5.67 -13.86
N ILE A 11 -6.54 -6.24 -15.06
CA ILE A 11 -6.34 -7.69 -15.23
C ILE A 11 -5.06 -8.14 -14.53
N VAL A 12 -3.94 -7.44 -14.74
CA VAL A 12 -2.67 -7.73 -14.06
C VAL A 12 -2.82 -7.59 -12.55
N ALA A 13 -3.45 -6.53 -12.06
CA ALA A 13 -3.70 -6.33 -10.64
C ALA A 13 -4.50 -7.48 -10.01
N ILE A 14 -5.52 -8.00 -10.71
CA ILE A 14 -6.30 -9.17 -10.29
C ILE A 14 -5.41 -10.42 -10.25
N LEU A 15 -4.59 -10.68 -11.27
CA LEU A 15 -3.66 -11.81 -11.28
C LEU A 15 -2.67 -11.74 -10.11
N VAL A 16 -2.13 -10.56 -9.84
CA VAL A 16 -1.22 -10.30 -8.71
C VAL A 16 -1.92 -10.56 -7.37
N LEU A 17 -3.17 -10.14 -7.21
CA LEU A 17 -3.98 -10.44 -6.02
C LEU A 17 -4.17 -11.95 -5.82
N PHE A 18 -4.53 -12.69 -6.88
CA PHE A 18 -4.70 -14.14 -6.81
C PHE A 18 -3.37 -14.86 -6.51
N LEU A 19 -2.26 -14.36 -7.04
CA LEU A 19 -0.93 -14.86 -6.72
C LEU A 19 -0.63 -14.68 -5.22
N GLY A 20 -0.88 -13.50 -4.67
CA GLY A 20 -0.72 -13.23 -3.24
C GLY A 20 -1.58 -14.17 -2.38
N LYS A 21 -2.84 -14.38 -2.76
CA LYS A 21 -3.75 -15.31 -2.08
C LYS A 21 -3.24 -16.75 -2.09
N TYR A 22 -2.72 -17.20 -3.23
CA TYR A 22 -2.14 -18.54 -3.36
C TYR A 22 -0.89 -18.69 -2.48
N LEU A 23 0.02 -17.71 -2.49
CA LEU A 23 1.24 -17.73 -1.69
C LEU A 23 0.95 -17.70 -0.19
N ASN A 24 0.01 -16.86 0.26
CA ASN A 24 -0.37 -16.78 1.68
C ASN A 24 -0.98 -18.08 2.20
N LYS A 25 -1.74 -18.78 1.35
CA LYS A 25 -2.30 -20.10 1.70
C LYS A 25 -1.20 -21.17 1.84
N LYS A 26 -0.17 -21.11 1.00
CA LYS A 26 0.90 -22.12 0.92
C LYS A 26 2.02 -21.90 1.94
N ILE A 27 2.40 -20.64 2.19
CA ILE A 27 3.53 -20.28 3.04
C ILE A 27 3.03 -20.04 4.47
N GLY A 28 3.32 -20.98 5.37
CA GLY A 28 2.90 -20.93 6.77
C GLY A 28 3.35 -19.65 7.51
N PHE A 29 4.51 -19.09 7.15
CA PHE A 29 5.00 -17.82 7.71
C PHE A 29 4.05 -16.65 7.38
N LEU A 30 3.69 -16.46 6.11
CA LEU A 30 2.80 -15.38 5.68
C LEU A 30 1.43 -15.46 6.34
N ARG A 31 0.90 -16.69 6.46
CA ARG A 31 -0.35 -16.94 7.18
C ARG A 31 -0.23 -16.66 8.68
N ARG A 32 0.87 -17.06 9.32
CA ARG A 32 1.10 -16.87 10.76
C ARG A 32 1.14 -15.40 11.15
N TYR A 33 1.72 -14.56 10.30
CA TYR A 33 1.81 -13.11 10.50
C TYR A 33 0.64 -12.33 9.89
N ASN A 34 -0.38 -13.01 9.35
CA ASN A 34 -1.55 -12.39 8.69
C ASN A 34 -1.16 -11.30 7.68
N ILE A 35 -0.10 -11.56 6.89
CA ILE A 35 0.32 -10.62 5.84
C ILE A 35 -0.84 -10.51 4.83
N PRO A 36 -1.30 -9.31 4.46
CA PRO A 36 -2.37 -9.15 3.49
C PRO A 36 -1.98 -9.71 2.12
N GLU A 37 -2.92 -10.37 1.42
CA GLU A 37 -2.69 -10.92 0.08
C GLU A 37 -2.22 -9.88 -0.94
N PRO A 38 -2.75 -8.64 -0.98
CA PRO A 38 -2.28 -7.61 -1.89
C PRO A 38 -0.81 -7.24 -1.67
N VAL A 39 -0.33 -7.28 -0.42
CA VAL A 39 1.06 -6.93 -0.08
C VAL A 39 2.00 -8.03 -0.58
N THR A 40 1.67 -9.30 -0.34
CA THR A 40 2.48 -10.43 -0.83
C THR A 40 2.52 -10.46 -2.36
N GLY A 41 1.35 -10.34 -3.01
CA GLY A 41 1.28 -10.29 -4.46
C GLY A 41 2.07 -9.11 -5.02
N GLY A 42 1.87 -7.91 -4.44
CA GLY A 42 2.54 -6.68 -4.84
C GLY A 42 4.06 -6.75 -4.70
N LEU A 43 4.59 -7.34 -3.62
CA LEU A 43 6.02 -7.55 -3.42
C LEU A 43 6.63 -8.47 -4.49
N VAL A 44 5.92 -9.57 -4.82
CA VAL A 44 6.39 -10.49 -5.87
C VAL A 44 6.36 -9.81 -7.24
N ALA A 45 5.31 -9.04 -7.53
CA ALA A 45 5.19 -8.29 -8.77
C ALA A 45 6.26 -7.19 -8.88
N SER A 46 6.52 -6.43 -7.81
CA SER A 46 7.53 -5.36 -7.81
C SER A 46 8.94 -5.92 -8.01
N LEU A 47 9.27 -7.05 -7.38
CA LEU A 47 10.54 -7.74 -7.61
C LEU A 47 10.64 -8.25 -9.04
N PHE A 48 9.59 -8.88 -9.57
CA PHE A 48 9.58 -9.39 -10.94
C PHE A 48 9.77 -8.28 -11.98
N PHE A 49 8.99 -7.20 -11.90
CA PHE A 49 9.13 -6.07 -12.82
C PHE A 49 10.41 -5.27 -12.59
N GLY A 50 10.90 -5.20 -11.34
CA GLY A 50 12.22 -4.62 -11.03
C GLY A 50 13.37 -5.39 -11.68
N ILE A 51 13.33 -6.73 -11.65
CA ILE A 51 14.33 -7.57 -12.34
C ILE A 51 14.24 -7.38 -13.86
N LEU A 52 13.04 -7.32 -14.42
CA LEU A 52 12.85 -7.06 -15.86
C LEU A 52 13.46 -5.71 -16.27
N TYR A 53 13.25 -4.67 -15.46
CA TYR A 53 13.87 -3.37 -15.66
C TYR A 53 15.40 -3.46 -15.61
N LEU A 54 15.97 -4.09 -14.58
CA LEU A 54 17.43 -4.17 -14.41
C LEU A 54 18.13 -4.98 -15.52
N LEU A 55 17.52 -6.05 -16.03
CA LEU A 55 18.14 -6.95 -17.01
C LEU A 55 17.88 -6.56 -18.47
N PHE A 56 16.73 -5.97 -18.76
CA PHE A 56 16.26 -5.74 -20.13
C PHE A 56 15.89 -4.27 -20.42
N ASP A 57 16.04 -3.38 -19.44
CA ASP A 57 15.60 -1.97 -19.51
C ASP A 57 14.11 -1.82 -19.89
N LEU A 58 13.32 -2.85 -19.55
CA LEU A 58 11.89 -2.89 -19.83
C LEU A 58 11.11 -2.09 -18.79
N ASN A 59 10.83 -0.84 -19.15
CA ASN A 59 9.95 0.04 -18.39
C ASN A 59 8.48 -0.22 -18.73
N ILE A 60 7.72 -0.75 -17.76
CA ILE A 60 6.26 -0.99 -17.89
C ILE A 60 5.51 0.02 -17.04
N ASN A 61 4.57 0.76 -17.64
CA ASN A 61 3.69 1.64 -16.89
C ASN A 61 2.29 1.07 -16.78
N PHE A 62 1.72 1.29 -15.60
CA PHE A 62 0.39 0.85 -15.25
C PHE A 62 -0.53 2.05 -15.16
N SER A 63 -1.70 1.97 -15.79
CA SER A 63 -2.72 3.01 -15.69
C SER A 63 -3.31 3.07 -14.27
N THR A 64 -3.39 4.28 -13.69
CA THR A 64 -3.96 4.47 -12.34
C THR A 64 -5.47 4.71 -12.33
N HIS A 65 -6.12 4.75 -13.50
CA HIS A 65 -7.52 5.16 -13.63
C HIS A 65 -8.48 4.36 -12.72
N TYR A 66 -8.39 3.02 -12.74
CA TYR A 66 -9.24 2.19 -11.87
C TYR A 66 -8.84 2.26 -10.40
N ARG A 67 -7.56 2.49 -10.07
CA ARG A 67 -7.14 2.71 -8.67
C ARG A 67 -7.86 3.92 -8.09
N ASP A 68 -7.91 5.02 -8.83
CA ASP A 68 -8.48 6.27 -8.35
C ASP A 68 -10.00 6.14 -8.15
N ILE A 69 -10.71 5.46 -9.06
CA ILE A 69 -12.14 5.14 -8.91
C ILE A 69 -12.37 4.23 -7.69
N LEU A 70 -11.57 3.15 -7.56
CA LEU A 70 -11.71 2.20 -6.46
C LEU A 70 -11.42 2.84 -5.10
N LEU A 71 -10.48 3.80 -5.04
CA LEU A 71 -10.22 4.56 -3.82
C LEU A 71 -11.42 5.42 -3.43
N VAL A 72 -12.08 6.08 -4.38
CA VAL A 72 -13.32 6.83 -4.10
C VAL A 72 -14.39 5.89 -3.57
N VAL A 73 -14.64 4.76 -4.24
CA VAL A 73 -15.62 3.75 -3.78
C VAL A 73 -15.27 3.24 -2.38
N PHE A 74 -14.00 2.94 -2.12
CA PHE A 74 -13.51 2.45 -0.83
C PHE A 74 -13.75 3.48 0.30
N PHE A 75 -13.34 4.73 0.10
CA PHE A 75 -13.53 5.77 1.11
C PHE A 75 -15.00 6.13 1.32
N THR A 76 -15.82 6.13 0.25
CA THR A 76 -17.27 6.29 0.37
C THR A 76 -17.89 5.13 1.15
N ALA A 77 -17.51 3.89 0.86
CA ALA A 77 -18.04 2.70 1.54
C ALA A 77 -17.64 2.68 3.03
N ILE A 78 -16.39 3.00 3.37
CA ILE A 78 -15.95 3.15 4.77
C ILE A 78 -16.74 4.25 5.46
N GLY A 79 -16.87 5.42 4.84
CA GLY A 79 -17.62 6.54 5.40
C GLY A 79 -19.08 6.17 5.70
N LEU A 80 -19.76 5.51 4.76
CA LEU A 80 -21.15 5.06 4.93
C LEU A 80 -21.30 3.90 5.92
N SER A 81 -20.34 2.98 5.97
CA SER A 81 -20.36 1.82 6.88
C SER A 81 -19.92 2.17 8.30
N THR A 82 -19.42 3.39 8.52
CA THR A 82 -18.98 3.83 9.83
C THR A 82 -20.19 4.09 10.73
N GLU A 83 -20.36 3.25 11.74
CA GLU A 83 -21.37 3.50 12.76
C GLU A 83 -20.92 4.65 13.67
N MET A 84 -21.53 5.83 13.50
CA MET A 84 -21.25 7.01 14.36
C MET A 84 -21.38 6.70 15.85
N LYS A 85 -22.30 5.79 16.22
CA LYS A 85 -22.46 5.32 17.60
C LYS A 85 -21.21 4.59 18.13
N SER A 86 -20.51 3.85 17.28
CA SER A 86 -19.29 3.11 17.64
C SER A 86 -18.10 4.05 17.86
N ILE A 87 -18.00 5.14 17.09
CA ILE A 87 -17.02 6.22 17.35
C ILE A 87 -17.28 6.87 18.71
N ILE A 88 -18.53 7.25 18.98
CA ILE A 88 -18.91 7.90 20.24
C ILE A 88 -18.68 6.96 21.44
N LYS A 89 -19.00 5.67 21.31
CA LYS A 89 -18.70 4.65 22.33
C LYS A 89 -17.21 4.48 22.60
N GLY A 90 -16.37 4.62 21.57
CA GLY A 90 -14.91 4.62 21.72
C GLY A 90 -14.40 5.75 22.62
N GLY A 91 -15.13 6.86 22.68
CA GLY A 91 -15.00 7.91 23.69
C GLY A 91 -13.57 8.42 23.88
N LYS A 92 -13.14 8.54 25.14
CA LYS A 92 -11.80 9.02 25.49
C LYS A 92 -10.68 8.10 24.99
N ALA A 93 -10.90 6.78 24.99
CA ALA A 93 -9.87 5.83 24.56
C ALA A 93 -9.57 5.98 23.06
N LEU A 94 -10.60 6.14 22.23
CA LEU A 94 -10.43 6.41 20.80
C LEU A 94 -9.70 7.72 20.55
N LEU A 95 -10.07 8.79 21.27
CA LEU A 95 -9.40 10.09 21.13
C LEU A 95 -7.92 10.02 21.52
N ILE A 96 -7.59 9.34 22.62
CA ILE A 96 -6.21 9.14 23.06
C ILE A 96 -5.43 8.34 21.99
N LEU A 97 -5.99 7.24 21.50
CA LEU A 97 -5.36 6.45 20.44
C LEU A 97 -5.14 7.27 19.16
N THR A 98 -6.10 8.10 18.76
CA THR A 98 -5.95 8.99 17.61
C THR A 98 -4.84 10.00 17.81
N VAL A 99 -4.75 10.63 18.98
CA VAL A 99 -3.67 11.58 19.29
C VAL A 99 -2.30 10.89 19.23
N PHE A 100 -2.17 9.69 19.82
CA PHE A 100 -0.94 8.92 19.73
C PHE A 100 -0.61 8.51 18.29
N ALA A 101 -1.60 8.07 17.50
CA ALA A 101 -1.40 7.71 16.11
C ALA A 101 -0.93 8.90 15.27
N VAL A 102 -1.55 10.07 15.42
CA VAL A 102 -1.13 11.30 14.73
C VAL A 102 0.28 11.72 15.14
N ALA A 103 0.58 11.72 16.44
CA ALA A 103 1.93 12.03 16.92
C ALA A 103 2.97 11.04 16.36
N TYR A 104 2.63 9.75 16.29
CA TYR A 104 3.51 8.73 15.74
C TYR A 104 3.76 8.91 14.24
N ILE A 105 2.74 9.32 13.46
CA ILE A 105 2.91 9.66 12.03
C ILE A 105 3.92 10.79 11.85
N PHE A 106 3.87 11.84 12.69
CA PHE A 106 4.87 12.91 12.63
C PHE A 106 6.28 12.38 12.93
N ILE A 107 6.43 11.57 13.99
CA ILE A 107 7.72 10.98 14.35
C ILE A 107 8.25 10.10 13.22
N GLN A 108 7.41 9.24 12.63
CA GLN A 108 7.77 8.38 11.50
C GLN A 108 8.23 9.21 10.29
N ASN A 109 7.48 10.24 9.91
CA ASN A 109 7.86 11.12 8.81
C ASN A 109 9.19 11.85 9.06
N TYR A 110 9.41 12.37 10.27
CA TYR A 110 10.67 13.03 10.61
C TYR A 110 11.86 12.06 10.58
N ILE A 111 11.69 10.84 11.09
CA ILE A 111 12.73 9.80 11.00
C ILE A 111 12.99 9.44 9.53
N GLY A 112 11.94 9.27 8.73
CA GLY A 112 12.05 8.98 7.30
C GLY A 112 12.79 10.08 6.53
N ILE A 113 12.44 11.35 6.77
CA ILE A 113 13.15 12.52 6.21
C ILE A 113 14.61 12.53 6.65
N TYR A 114 14.89 12.36 7.94
CA TYR A 114 16.26 12.36 8.47
C TYR A 114 17.12 11.27 7.83
N ILE A 115 16.58 10.06 7.67
CA ILE A 115 17.28 8.97 6.98
C ILE A 115 17.50 9.34 5.51
N ALA A 116 16.50 9.87 4.81
CA ALA A 116 16.67 10.29 3.41
C ALA A 116 17.79 11.33 3.24
N GLU A 117 17.86 12.33 4.14
CA GLU A 117 18.92 13.34 4.15
C GLU A 117 20.31 12.75 4.41
N LEU A 118 20.44 11.74 5.29
CA LEU A 118 21.70 11.04 5.52
C LEU A 118 22.24 10.31 4.27
N PHE A 119 21.37 9.97 3.32
CA PHE A 119 21.71 9.35 2.05
C PHE A 119 21.71 10.35 0.88
N ASP A 120 21.71 11.65 1.16
CA ASP A 120 21.63 12.74 0.16
C ASP A 120 20.41 12.63 -0.78
N MET A 121 19.33 12.02 -0.29
CA MET A 121 18.08 11.83 -1.04
C MET A 121 17.10 12.98 -0.79
N ASN A 122 16.15 13.15 -1.71
CA ASN A 122 15.06 14.12 -1.55
C ASN A 122 14.21 13.80 -0.30
N PRO A 123 13.91 14.77 0.58
CA PRO A 123 13.07 14.59 1.77
C PRO A 123 11.69 13.97 1.47
N ALA A 124 11.12 14.23 0.28
CA ALA A 124 9.85 13.63 -0.13
C ALA A 124 9.92 12.09 -0.20
N THR A 125 11.09 11.54 -0.54
CA THR A 125 11.33 10.08 -0.50
C THR A 125 11.28 9.57 0.93
N GLY A 126 11.79 10.35 1.90
CA GLY A 126 11.71 10.06 3.32
C GLY A 126 10.27 10.02 3.84
N VAL A 127 9.43 10.96 3.41
CA VAL A 127 7.98 10.97 3.74
C VAL A 127 7.25 9.79 3.10
N ALA A 128 7.68 9.33 1.92
CA ALA A 128 7.07 8.17 1.28
C ALA A 128 7.44 6.83 1.95
N ALA A 129 8.57 6.79 2.68
CA ALA A 129 9.07 5.62 3.37
C ALA A 129 8.69 5.57 4.87
N GLY A 130 8.46 6.73 5.50
CA GLY A 130 7.99 6.89 6.88
C GLY A 130 6.49 6.69 7.01
#